data_AF-S5G0H7-F1
#
_entry.id   AF-S5G0H7-F1
#
_cell.length_a   1.000
_cell.length_b   1.000
_cell.length_c   1.000
_cell.angle_alpha   90.00
_cell.angle_beta   90.00
_cell.angle_gamma   90.00
#
_symmetry.space_group_name_H-M   'P 1'
#
loop_
_entity.id
_entity.type
_entity.pdbx_description
1 polymer ?
#
loop_
_entity_poly.entity_id
_entity_poly.type
_entity_poly.pdbx_seq_one_letter_code
_entity_poly.pdbx_strand_id
1 'polypeptide(L)' 'KAPAEKTDPHYTLKRISSRAKAAIHLEGSFDESEGSKDKVEWKNGQGQAFAQGGFRLVNNQIIIPQTGLYFVYSQ' A
#
# COMPACT_ATOMS: atom_id res chain seq x y z
N LYS A 1 -9.52 -13.39 40.86
CA LYS A 1 -10.09 -12.71 39.67
C LYS A 1 -8.93 -12.45 38.70
N ALA A 2 -8.65 -13.38 37.78
CA ALA A 2 -7.59 -13.23 36.79
C ALA A 2 -8.08 -12.33 35.63
N PRO A 3 -7.23 -11.47 35.04
CA PRO A 3 -7.64 -10.62 33.93
C PRO A 3 -7.74 -11.50 32.68
N ALA A 4 -8.86 -11.41 31.98
CA ALA A 4 -9.05 -12.08 30.70
C ALA A 4 -7.99 -11.60 29.71
N GLU A 5 -7.23 -12.55 29.20
CA GLU A 5 -6.11 -12.36 28.30
C GLU A 5 -6.60 -11.83 26.95
N LYS A 6 -5.75 -11.01 26.34
CA LYS A 6 -6.04 -10.08 25.26
C LYS A 6 -6.17 -10.77 23.92
N THR A 7 -7.31 -11.40 23.66
CA THR A 7 -7.65 -12.01 22.35
C THR A 7 -8.89 -11.36 21.74
N ASP A 8 -9.03 -10.04 21.86
CA ASP A 8 -10.06 -9.29 21.16
C ASP A 8 -9.47 -8.77 19.81
N PRO A 9 -9.98 -9.20 18.65
CA PRO A 9 -9.54 -8.74 17.34
C PRO A 9 -9.59 -7.21 17.19
N HIS A 10 -10.56 -6.55 17.83
CA HIS A 10 -10.69 -5.10 17.83
C HIS A 10 -9.54 -4.42 18.57
N TYR A 11 -8.95 -5.05 19.59
CA TYR A 11 -7.77 -4.51 20.27
C TYR A 11 -6.52 -4.52 19.36
N THR A 12 -6.31 -5.61 18.62
CA THR A 12 -5.22 -5.72 17.63
C THR A 12 -5.41 -4.74 16.48
N LEU A 13 -6.63 -4.63 15.94
CA LEU A 13 -6.95 -3.69 14.85
C LEU A 13 -6.78 -2.23 15.30
N LYS A 14 -7.19 -1.86 16.52
CA LYS A 14 -6.98 -0.51 17.09
C LYS A 14 -5.50 -0.16 17.27
N ARG A 15 -4.66 -1.13 17.65
CA ARG A 15 -3.19 -0.95 17.73
C ARG A 15 -2.55 -0.80 16.35
N ILE A 16 -3.08 -1.45 15.33
CA ILE A 16 -2.61 -1.28 13.94
C ILE A 16 -3.05 0.07 13.40
N SER A 17 -4.27 0.54 13.73
CA SER A 17 -4.78 1.84 13.27
C SER A 17 -4.13 3.05 13.93
N SER A 18 -3.50 2.90 15.11
CA SER A 18 -2.88 4.01 15.85
C SER A 18 -1.50 4.41 15.33
N ARG A 19 -0.89 3.62 14.44
CA ARG A 19 0.26 4.06 13.63
C ARG A 19 -0.27 4.72 12.36
N ALA A 20 0.33 5.81 11.90
CA ALA A 20 0.04 6.35 10.58
C ALA A 20 0.15 5.19 9.57
N LYS A 21 -0.99 4.82 8.95
CA LYS A 21 -1.08 3.60 8.15
C LYS A 21 -0.16 3.78 6.96
N ALA A 22 0.94 3.00 6.93
CA ALA A 22 1.77 2.91 5.75
C ALA A 22 0.87 2.53 4.56
N ALA A 23 0.91 3.32 3.51
CA ALA A 23 0.02 3.19 2.38
C ALA A 23 0.66 3.80 1.13
N ILE A 24 0.24 3.29 -0.02
CA ILE A 24 0.60 3.83 -1.31
C ILE A 24 -0.62 3.76 -2.22
N HIS A 25 -0.88 4.84 -2.96
CA HIS A 25 -1.84 4.91 -4.06
C HIS A 25 -1.08 5.39 -5.29
N LEU A 26 -1.25 4.71 -6.42
CA LEU A 26 -0.50 4.95 -7.65
C LEU A 26 -1.47 5.20 -8.80
N GLU A 27 -1.07 6.08 -9.71
CA GLU A 27 -1.78 6.29 -10.97
C GLU A 27 -1.08 5.52 -12.09
N GLY A 28 -1.86 4.83 -12.92
CA GLY A 28 -1.36 4.11 -14.09
C GLY A 28 -1.41 4.96 -15.35
N SER A 29 -0.34 4.94 -16.13
CA SER A 29 -0.34 5.48 -17.50
C SER A 29 0.05 4.39 -18.49
N PHE A 30 -0.59 4.39 -19.66
CA PHE A 30 -0.18 3.60 -20.80
C PHE A 30 0.68 4.45 -21.73
N ASP A 31 1.80 3.90 -22.17
CA ASP A 31 2.56 4.49 -23.28
C ASP A 31 2.02 3.91 -24.59
N GLU A 32 1.46 4.77 -25.44
CA GLU A 32 0.92 4.37 -26.74
C GLU A 32 2.02 4.23 -27.80
N SER A 33 3.25 4.68 -27.52
CA SER A 33 4.37 4.65 -28.45
C SER A 33 5.12 3.30 -28.41
N GLU A 34 4.88 2.52 -29.46
CA GLU A 34 5.67 1.37 -29.95
C GLU A 34 6.23 0.36 -28.92
N GLY A 35 5.46 -0.72 -28.69
CA GLY A 35 5.96 -2.00 -28.16
C GLY A 35 5.64 -2.29 -26.69
N SER A 36 5.19 -1.30 -25.93
CA SER A 36 4.86 -1.36 -24.50
C SER A 36 3.35 -1.31 -24.20
N LYS A 37 2.50 -1.60 -25.21
CA LYS A 37 1.03 -1.51 -25.10
C LYS A 37 0.41 -2.39 -24.01
N ASP A 38 1.13 -3.39 -23.54
CA ASP A 38 0.62 -4.38 -22.59
C ASP A 38 1.03 -4.11 -21.12
N LYS A 39 1.77 -3.03 -20.84
CA LYS A 39 2.28 -2.78 -19.49
C LYS A 39 1.92 -1.39 -18.97
N VAL A 40 1.09 -1.37 -17.92
CA VAL A 40 0.80 -0.16 -17.14
C VAL A 40 2.08 0.33 -16.48
N GLU A 41 2.44 1.58 -16.72
CA GLU A 41 3.46 2.28 -15.93
C GLU A 41 2.81 2.99 -14.75
N TRP A 42 3.19 2.58 -13.55
CA TRP A 42 2.73 3.19 -12.32
C TRP A 42 3.56 4.43 -12.01
N LYS A 43 2.90 5.46 -11.48
CA LYS A 43 3.51 6.73 -11.10
C LYS A 43 3.10 7.11 -9.68
N ASN A 44 4.05 7.72 -8.97
CA ASN A 44 3.86 8.30 -7.63
C ASN A 44 4.13 9.81 -7.71
N GLY A 45 3.42 10.61 -6.91
CA GLY A 45 3.64 12.06 -6.82
C GLY A 45 3.03 12.90 -7.95
N GLN A 46 2.09 12.33 -8.70
CA GLN A 46 1.26 13.04 -9.68
C GLN A 46 -0.22 12.87 -9.31
N GLY A 47 -1.05 13.86 -9.62
CA GLY A 47 -2.49 13.80 -9.33
C GLY A 47 -2.77 13.52 -7.86
N GLN A 48 -3.49 12.43 -7.59
CA GLN A 48 -3.85 11.95 -6.25
C GLN A 48 -2.93 10.83 -5.74
N ALA A 49 -1.88 10.48 -6.48
CA ALA A 49 -0.91 9.47 -6.07
C ALA A 49 -0.08 9.90 -4.85
N PHE A 50 0.15 8.98 -3.93
CA PHE A 50 0.97 9.22 -2.74
C PHE A 50 1.64 7.94 -2.26
N ALA A 51 2.75 8.10 -1.52
CA ALA A 51 3.41 7.03 -0.78
C ALA A 51 3.78 7.51 0.63
N GLN A 52 3.43 6.74 1.66
CA GLN A 52 3.71 7.05 3.05
C GLN A 52 4.12 5.78 3.82
N GLY A 53 4.88 5.96 4.91
CA GLY A 53 5.20 4.86 5.82
C GLY A 53 6.22 3.87 5.25
N GLY A 54 7.10 4.33 4.36
CA GLY A 54 8.21 3.56 3.83
C GLY A 54 7.93 2.81 2.52
N PHE A 55 6.69 2.83 2.04
CA PHE A 55 6.37 2.34 0.70
C PHE A 55 7.13 3.10 -0.39
N ARG A 56 7.60 2.38 -1.40
CA ARG A 56 8.30 2.96 -2.55
C ARG A 56 7.85 2.27 -3.83
N LEU A 57 7.87 3.02 -4.93
CA LEU A 57 7.74 2.49 -6.26
C LEU A 57 9.13 2.47 -6.91
N VAL A 58 9.61 1.29 -7.32
CA VAL A 58 10.92 1.12 -7.96
C VAL A 58 10.75 0.14 -9.12
N ASN A 59 11.18 0.54 -10.33
CA ASN A 59 11.11 -0.30 -11.53
C ASN A 59 9.71 -0.91 -11.75
N ASN A 60 8.67 -0.09 -11.61
CA ASN A 60 7.26 -0.47 -11.73
C ASN A 60 6.76 -1.51 -10.71
N GLN A 61 7.41 -1.61 -9.55
CA GLN A 61 7.07 -2.53 -8.48
C GLN A 61 6.94 -1.81 -7.14
N ILE A 62 5.95 -2.20 -6.35
CA ILE A 62 5.75 -1.69 -4.99
C ILE A 62 6.68 -2.44 -4.05
N ILE A 63 7.58 -1.70 -3.38
CA ILE A 63 8.43 -2.23 -2.33
C ILE A 63 7.68 -2.18 -1.01
N ILE A 64 7.37 -3.35 -0.47
CA ILE A 64 6.66 -3.51 0.81
C ILE A 64 7.64 -3.23 1.97
N PRO A 65 7.36 -2.24 2.84
CA PRO A 65 8.33 -1.82 3.86
C PRO A 65 8.44 -2.78 5.06
N GLN A 66 7.39 -3.56 5.36
CA GLN A 66 7.34 -4.47 6.52
C GLN A 66 6.46 -5.69 6.21
N THR A 67 6.74 -6.85 6.80
CA THR A 67 5.84 -8.02 6.67
C THR A 67 4.52 -7.77 7.40
N GLY A 68 3.39 -8.16 6.80
CA GLY A 68 2.08 -8.00 7.41
C GLY A 68 0.93 -8.25 6.45
N LEU A 69 -0.29 -7.99 6.93
CA LEU A 69 -1.51 -8.02 6.13
C LEU A 69 -1.70 -6.69 5.40
N TYR A 70 -1.95 -6.76 4.09
CA TYR A 70 -2.15 -5.59 3.24
C TYR A 70 -3.47 -5.68 2.49
N PHE A 71 -4.15 -4.54 2.34
CA PHE A 71 -5.28 -4.39 1.44
C PHE A 71 -4.75 -3.90 0.09
N VAL A 72 -5.05 -4.63 -0.99
CA VAL A 72 -4.55 -4.34 -2.35
C VAL A 72 -5.74 -4.23 -3.29
N TYR A 73 -5.74 -3.20 -4.13
CA TYR A 73 -6.78 -2.92 -5.11
C TYR A 73 -6.17 -2.28 -6.38
N SER A 74 -6.86 -2.41 -7.51
CA SER A 74 -6.55 -1.76 -8.79
C SER A 74 -7.85 -1.55 -9.56
N GLN A 75 -7.88 -0.54 -10.43
CA GLN A 75 -8.96 -0.29 -11.39
C GLN A 75 -8.40 -0.28 -12.81
#